data_AF-A0A7W3IWG9-F1
#
_entry.id   AF-A0A7W3IWG9-F1
#
_cell.length_a   1.000
_cell.length_b   1.000
_cell.length_c   1.000
_cell.angle_alpha   90.00
_cell.angle_beta   90.00
_cell.angle_gamma   90.00
#
_symmetry.space_group_name_H-M   'P 1'
#
loop_
_entity.id
_entity.type
_entity.pdbx_description
1 polymer ?
#
loop_
_entity_poly.entity_id
_entity_poly.type
_entity_poly.pdbx_seq_one_letter_code
_entity_poly.pdbx_strand_id
1 'polypeptide(L)'
;MRRDYLVVANGSACRTEKAPGHLDERAAAFDAAIERALLANDADALAALDETLATELWADVAGLRELGPLLSDHGAPTVHYADDPFGVQYWVMSWQTEGEQR
;
A
#
# COMPACT_ATOMS: atom_id res chain seq x y z
N MET A 1 -20.16 -16.44 -7.78
CA MET A 1 -18.90 -16.76 -8.46
C MET A 1 -17.78 -16.22 -7.58
N ARG A 2 -16.85 -17.04 -7.09
CA ARG A 2 -15.73 -16.59 -6.25
C ARG A 2 -14.73 -15.84 -7.15
N ARG A 3 -14.22 -14.70 -6.69
CA ARG A 3 -13.22 -13.90 -7.39
C ARG A 3 -12.03 -13.73 -6.47
N ASP A 4 -10.86 -14.04 -6.98
CA ASP A 4 -9.59 -13.78 -6.31
C ASP A 4 -8.92 -12.61 -7.03
N TYR A 5 -8.30 -11.71 -6.27
CA TYR A 5 -7.68 -10.49 -6.78
C TYR A 5 -6.18 -10.48 -6.48
N LEU A 6 -5.40 -9.96 -7.42
CA LEU A 6 -4.00 -9.59 -7.22
C LEU A 6 -3.87 -8.12 -7.61
N VAL A 7 -3.47 -7.30 -6.65
CA VAL A 7 -3.18 -5.88 -6.85
C VAL A 7 -1.68 -5.69 -6.76
N VAL A 8 -1.09 -5.05 -7.76
CA VAL A 8 0.33 -4.68 -7.78
C VAL A 8 0.42 -3.16 -7.65
N ALA A 9 1.17 -2.71 -6.65
CA ALA A 9 1.39 -1.30 -6.32
C ALA A 9 2.70 -1.19 -5.52
N ASN A 10 3.21 0.03 -5.33
CA ASN A 10 4.38 0.30 -4.52
C ASN A 10 4.22 1.58 -3.71
N GLY A 11 4.91 1.65 -2.56
CA GLY A 11 5.12 2.92 -1.88
C GLY A 11 6.19 3.76 -2.57
N SER A 12 6.66 4.81 -1.91
CA SER A 12 7.66 5.72 -2.48
C SER A 12 8.97 5.01 -2.82
N ALA A 13 9.66 5.50 -3.86
CA ALA A 13 11.02 5.09 -4.21
C ALA A 13 12.09 6.10 -3.76
N CYS A 14 11.78 6.89 -2.73
CA CYS A 14 12.54 8.05 -2.28
C CYS A 14 12.93 8.00 -0.79
N ARG A 15 13.07 6.80 -0.22
CA ARG A 15 13.23 6.61 1.25
C ARG A 15 14.66 6.81 1.78
N THR A 16 15.66 6.79 0.91
CA THR A 16 17.08 6.90 1.29
C THR A 16 17.86 7.69 0.26
N GLU A 17 19.05 8.20 0.62
CA GLU A 17 19.91 8.93 -0.32
C GLU A 17 20.30 8.09 -1.55
N LYS A 18 20.34 6.76 -1.39
CA LYS A 18 20.67 5.78 -2.44
C LYS A 18 19.45 5.18 -3.12
N ALA A 19 18.25 5.63 -2.74
CA ALA A 19 17.02 5.17 -3.37
C ALA A 19 16.97 5.59 -4.85
N PRO A 20 16.23 4.88 -5.72
CA PRO A 20 16.11 5.22 -7.13
C PRO A 20 15.69 6.67 -7.39
N GLY A 21 14.74 7.19 -6.59
CA GLY A 21 14.25 8.57 -6.66
C GLY A 21 15.04 9.59 -5.82
N HIS A 22 16.13 9.16 -5.16
CA HIS A 22 16.85 9.92 -4.13
C HIS A 22 16.00 10.24 -2.89
N LEU A 23 16.62 10.67 -1.80
CA LEU A 23 15.89 10.95 -0.55
C LEU A 23 14.94 12.14 -0.74
N ASP A 24 13.66 11.92 -0.43
CA ASP A 24 12.68 12.98 -0.18
C ASP A 24 12.14 12.81 1.24
N GLU A 25 12.23 13.85 2.08
CA GLU A 25 11.84 13.79 3.49
C GLU A 25 10.36 13.45 3.68
N ARG A 26 9.51 13.69 2.66
CA ARG A 26 8.07 13.39 2.68
C ARG A 26 7.79 11.89 2.52
N ALA A 27 8.72 11.13 1.94
CA ALA A 27 8.59 9.71 1.60
C ALA A 27 8.13 8.86 2.80
N ALA A 28 8.78 9.04 3.95
CA ALA A 28 8.49 8.23 5.12
C ALA A 28 7.08 8.45 5.68
N ALA A 29 6.61 9.70 5.69
CA ALA A 29 5.27 10.02 6.18
C ALA A 29 4.18 9.55 5.21
N PHE A 30 4.43 9.67 3.90
CA PHE A 30 3.55 9.19 2.84
C PHE A 30 3.35 7.67 2.92
N ASP A 31 4.43 6.91 2.99
CA ASP A 31 4.37 5.44 3.08
C ASP A 31 3.71 4.97 4.37
N ALA A 32 4.01 5.60 5.50
CA ALA A 32 3.37 5.27 6.76
C ALA A 32 1.84 5.54 6.74
N ALA A 33 1.37 6.52 5.96
CA ALA A 33 -0.06 6.77 5.80
C ALA A 33 -0.74 5.66 5.00
N ILE A 34 -0.11 5.20 3.91
CA ILE A 34 -0.59 4.08 3.11
C ILE A 34 -0.63 2.80 3.95
N GLU A 35 0.46 2.50 4.67
CA GLU A 35 0.53 1.29 5.51
C GLU A 35 -0.58 1.28 6.57
N ARG A 36 -0.83 2.41 7.24
CA ARG A 36 -1.95 2.52 8.19
C ARG A 36 -3.30 2.26 7.54
N ALA A 37 -3.53 2.80 6.34
CA ALA A 37 -4.77 2.58 5.62
C ALA A 37 -4.96 1.11 5.22
N LEU A 38 -3.89 0.45 4.76
CA LEU A 38 -3.90 -0.98 4.44
C LEU A 38 -4.18 -1.85 5.65
N LEU A 39 -3.52 -1.57 6.79
CA LEU A 39 -3.71 -2.33 8.03
C LEU A 39 -5.12 -2.17 8.63
N ALA A 40 -5.75 -1.02 8.40
CA ALA A 40 -7.08 -0.70 8.91
C ALA A 40 -8.22 -1.03 7.94
N ASN A 41 -7.91 -1.55 6.74
CA ASN A 41 -8.89 -1.68 5.64
C ASN A 41 -9.61 -0.36 5.33
N ASP A 42 -8.93 0.77 5.47
CA ASP A 42 -9.51 2.11 5.35
C ASP A 42 -9.66 2.51 3.88
N ALA A 43 -10.80 2.12 3.29
CA ALA A 43 -11.11 2.39 1.90
C ALA A 43 -11.15 3.90 1.57
N ASP A 44 -11.59 4.74 2.51
CA ASP A 44 -11.67 6.19 2.31
C ASP A 44 -10.28 6.82 2.30
N ALA A 45 -9.39 6.41 3.21
CA ALA A 45 -7.99 6.85 3.20
C ALA A 45 -7.24 6.40 1.95
N LEU A 46 -7.48 5.16 1.49
CA LEU A 46 -6.92 4.67 0.23
C LEU A 46 -7.45 5.46 -0.97
N ALA A 47 -8.75 5.76 -1.01
CA ALA A 47 -9.34 6.59 -2.05
C ALA A 47 -8.81 8.04 -2.03
N ALA A 48 -8.40 8.55 -0.87
CA ALA A 48 -7.89 9.90 -0.69
C ALA A 48 -6.38 10.07 -0.95
N LEU A 49 -5.66 9.02 -1.36
CA LEU A 49 -4.23 9.10 -1.66
C LEU A 49 -3.95 10.18 -2.73
N ASP A 50 -2.98 11.04 -2.43
CA ASP A 50 -2.56 12.12 -3.31
C ASP A 50 -1.71 11.58 -4.47
N GLU A 51 -2.32 11.49 -5.65
CA GLU A 51 -1.64 11.02 -6.87
C GLU A 51 -0.50 11.94 -7.33
N THR A 52 -0.59 13.24 -7.02
CA THR A 52 0.47 14.19 -7.39
C THR A 52 1.70 13.92 -6.54
N LEU A 53 1.52 13.83 -5.22
CA LEU A 53 2.60 13.47 -4.31
C LEU A 53 3.14 12.06 -4.59
N ALA A 54 2.28 11.09 -4.90
CA ALA A 54 2.70 9.76 -5.30
C ALA A 54 3.62 9.80 -6.53
N THR A 55 3.25 10.57 -7.55
CA THR A 55 4.06 10.76 -8.76
C THR A 55 5.41 11.40 -8.45
N GLU A 56 5.44 12.44 -7.60
CA GLU A 56 6.68 13.10 -7.15
C GLU A 56 7.61 12.13 -6.40
N LEU A 57 7.03 11.22 -5.60
CA LEU A 57 7.73 10.23 -4.80
C LEU A 57 7.97 8.89 -5.53
N TRP A 58 7.64 8.82 -6.82
CA TRP A 58 7.77 7.63 -7.67
C TRP A 58 7.00 6.40 -7.13
N ALA A 59 5.86 6.64 -6.49
CA ALA A 59 4.91 5.63 -6.05
C ALA A 59 3.79 5.39 -7.09
N ASP A 60 3.32 4.15 -7.20
CA ASP A 60 2.08 3.83 -7.93
C ASP A 60 0.98 3.46 -6.92
N VAL A 61 0.00 4.36 -6.80
CA VAL A 61 -1.12 4.23 -5.86
C VAL A 61 -2.44 3.85 -6.54
N ALA A 62 -2.50 3.78 -7.87
CA ALA A 62 -3.77 3.53 -8.58
C ALA A 62 -4.39 2.19 -8.15
N GLY A 63 -3.56 1.14 -8.08
CA GLY A 63 -3.98 -0.16 -7.58
C GLY A 63 -4.47 -0.13 -6.12
N LEU A 64 -3.87 0.71 -5.27
CA LEU A 64 -4.26 0.86 -3.86
C LEU A 64 -5.63 1.53 -3.72
N ARG A 65 -5.93 2.53 -4.56
CA ARG A 65 -7.27 3.18 -4.60
C ARG A 65 -8.35 2.17 -5.00
N GLU A 66 -8.08 1.34 -6.01
CA GLU A 66 -8.98 0.29 -6.48
C GLU A 66 -9.12 -0.87 -5.48
N LEU A 67 -8.10 -1.13 -4.66
CA LEU A 67 -8.12 -2.15 -3.61
C LEU A 67 -9.12 -1.77 -2.50
N GLY A 68 -9.19 -0.49 -2.11
CA GLY A 68 -9.99 -0.03 -0.96
C GLY A 68 -11.41 -0.59 -0.91
N PRO A 69 -12.24 -0.41 -1.95
CA PRO A 69 -13.61 -0.94 -1.98
C PRO A 69 -13.70 -2.47 -1.81
N LEU A 70 -12.67 -3.21 -2.23
CA LEU A 70 -12.62 -4.67 -2.10
C LEU A 70 -12.38 -5.11 -0.65
N LEU A 71 -11.80 -4.27 0.21
CA LEU A 71 -11.45 -4.62 1.59
C LEU A 71 -12.60 -4.50 2.59
N SER A 72 -13.71 -3.86 2.21
CA SER A 72 -14.85 -3.51 3.09
C SER A 72 -15.42 -4.68 3.91
N ASP A 73 -15.40 -5.90 3.35
CA ASP A 73 -15.94 -7.12 3.96
C ASP A 73 -14.84 -8.11 4.42
N HIS A 74 -13.59 -7.66 4.53
CA HIS A 74 -12.46 -8.51 4.92
C HIS A 74 -12.02 -8.25 6.36
N GLY A 75 -11.50 -9.30 7.01
CA GLY A 75 -10.84 -9.19 8.30
C GLY A 75 -9.49 -8.45 8.20
N ALA A 76 -8.75 -8.41 9.30
CA ALA A 76 -7.42 -7.81 9.32
C ALA A 76 -6.46 -8.51 8.33
N PRO A 77 -5.55 -7.76 7.66
CA PRO A 77 -4.56 -8.37 6.77
C PRO A 77 -3.57 -9.25 7.52
N THR A 78 -3.11 -10.29 6.84
CA THR A 78 -1.81 -10.92 7.14
C THR A 78 -0.73 -10.16 6.38
N VAL A 79 0.25 -9.61 7.10
CA VAL A 79 1.44 -8.97 6.53
C VAL A 79 2.55 -10.00 6.39
N HIS A 80 2.96 -10.28 5.16
CA HIS A 80 4.06 -11.19 4.84
C HIS A 80 5.40 -10.45 4.70
N TYR A 81 5.35 -9.18 4.29
CA TYR A 81 6.51 -8.32 4.15
C TYR A 81 6.11 -6.84 4.21
N ALA A 82 6.93 -6.03 4.88
CA ALA A 82 6.77 -4.57 4.96
C ALA A 82 8.15 -3.96 5.29
N ASP A 83 8.88 -3.50 4.28
CA ASP A 83 10.23 -2.93 4.46
C ASP A 83 10.67 -2.17 3.19
N ASP A 84 11.78 -1.44 3.29
CA ASP A 84 12.35 -0.60 2.22
C ASP A 84 13.83 -0.89 1.89
N PRO A 85 14.23 -2.15 1.64
CA PRO A 85 15.64 -2.57 1.57
C PRO A 85 16.47 -1.88 0.48
N PHE A 86 15.81 -1.30 -0.52
CA PHE A 86 16.43 -0.58 -1.64
C PHE A 86 16.05 0.91 -1.67
N GLY A 87 15.52 1.44 -0.56
CA GLY A 87 14.94 2.78 -0.50
C GLY A 87 13.60 2.91 -1.22
N VAL A 88 12.94 1.77 -1.50
CA VAL A 88 11.58 1.70 -2.05
C VAL A 88 10.72 0.95 -1.06
N GLN A 89 9.59 1.51 -0.64
CA GLN A 89 8.69 0.82 0.27
C GLN A 89 7.91 -0.29 -0.45
N TYR A 90 8.00 -1.50 0.08
CA TYR A 90 7.26 -2.65 -0.40
C TYR A 90 6.33 -3.20 0.69
N TRP A 91 5.17 -3.68 0.27
CA TRP A 91 4.26 -4.47 1.10
C TRP A 91 3.86 -5.74 0.38
N VAL A 92 3.79 -6.84 1.11
CA VAL A 92 3.15 -8.09 0.67
C VAL A 92 2.13 -8.46 1.73
N MET A 93 0.86 -8.35 1.39
CA MET A 93 -0.26 -8.56 2.30
C MET A 93 -1.32 -9.45 1.67
N SER A 94 -2.06 -10.17 2.51
CA SER A 94 -3.20 -10.97 2.07
C SER A 94 -4.40 -10.76 2.99
N TRP A 95 -5.58 -10.68 2.38
CA TRP A 95 -6.86 -10.65 3.05
C TRP A 95 -7.65 -11.93 2.72
N GLN A 96 -8.48 -12.37 3.65
CA GLN A 96 -9.42 -13.47 3.48
C GLN A 96 -10.80 -12.96 3.91
N THR A 97 -11.85 -13.31 3.18
CA THR A 97 -13.22 -13.04 3.64
C THR A 97 -13.48 -13.85 4.90
N GLU A 98 -14.17 -13.28 5.89
CA GLU A 98 -14.55 -14.02 7.09
C GLU A 98 -15.43 -15.23 6.73
N GLY A 99 -14.82 -16.42 6.73
CA GLY A 99 -15.45 -17.65 6.24
C GLY A 99 -14.46 -18.77 5.95
N GLU A 100 -13.18 -18.44 5.72
CA GLU A 100 -12.11 -19.42 5.54
C GLU A 100 -10.93 -19.13 6.49
N GLN A 101 -11.10 -19.44 7.77
CA GLN A 101 -9.95 -19.86 8.57
C GLN A 101 -9.76 -21.35 8.29
N ARG A 102 -8.73 -21.70 7.53
CA ARG A 102 -8.36 -23.10 7.30
C ARG A 102 -6.88 -23.31 7.59
#